data_AF-A0A1A8L0N3-F1
#
_entry.id   AF-A0A1A8L0N3-F1
#
_cell.length_a   1.000
_cell.length_b   1.000
_cell.length_c   1.000
_cell.angle_alpha   90.00
_cell.angle_beta   90.00
_cell.angle_gamma   90.00
#
_symmetry.space_group_name_H-M   'P 1'
#
loop_
_entity.id
_entity.type
_entity.pdbx_description
1 polymer ?
#
loop_
_entity_poly.entity_id
_entity_poly.type
_entity_poly.pdbx_seq_one_letter_code
_entity_poly.pdbx_strand_id
1 'polypeptide(L)'
;METRFSESNLDLIKAVNCLQPQSPSLLDPDMLSPLQKMTGSDSDKLSNEIRVAKIMLEKDFKKTDDDNSEKFVDLSTIFTYLHGYKNAFPQLHRMFVASLVIGISAASCESSFSTLSRVLTPFRRTTLHRRKRHVVILAHEKATTGLDMDGFVRTLAQKSRRLML
;
A
#
# COMPACT_ATOMS: atom_id res chain seq x y z
N MET A 1 -10.80 -18.12 9.58
CA MET A 1 -9.45 -17.88 9.03
C MET A 1 -9.48 -17.90 7.50
N GLU A 2 -10.34 -18.72 6.90
CA GLU A 2 -10.58 -18.88 5.46
C GLU A 2 -11.03 -17.62 4.69
N THR A 3 -11.64 -16.61 5.33
CA THR A 3 -12.16 -15.42 4.63
C THR A 3 -11.19 -14.23 4.57
N ARG A 4 -10.01 -14.33 5.20
CA ARG A 4 -9.03 -13.23 5.25
C ARG A 4 -8.22 -13.11 3.94
N PHE A 5 -8.09 -14.20 3.20
CA PHE A 5 -7.48 -14.24 1.88
C PHE A 5 -8.52 -14.80 0.90
N SER A 6 -9.35 -13.93 0.31
CA SER A 6 -10.12 -14.30 -0.87
C SER A 6 -9.19 -14.66 -2.02
N GLU A 7 -9.67 -15.42 -3.01
CA GLU A 7 -8.90 -15.77 -4.22
C GLU A 7 -8.27 -14.52 -4.86
N SER A 8 -8.96 -13.38 -4.83
CA SER A 8 -8.46 -12.09 -5.30
C SER A 8 -7.24 -11.55 -4.55
N ASN A 9 -7.10 -11.79 -3.24
CA ASN A 9 -5.93 -11.36 -2.47
C ASN A 9 -4.71 -12.22 -2.80
N LEU A 10 -4.94 -13.49 -3.14
CA LEU A 10 -3.90 -14.42 -3.53
C LEU A 10 -3.32 -14.03 -4.90
N ASP A 11 -4.16 -13.62 -5.84
CA ASP A 11 -3.73 -13.11 -7.15
C ASP A 11 -2.93 -11.79 -7.02
N LEU A 12 -3.28 -10.93 -6.06
CA LEU A 12 -2.50 -9.73 -5.76
C LEU A 12 -1.12 -10.05 -5.17
N ILE A 13 -1.04 -11.01 -4.25
CA ILE A 13 0.25 -11.43 -3.67
C ILE A 13 1.14 -12.08 -4.74
N LYS A 14 0.56 -12.89 -5.63
CA LYS A 14 1.27 -13.43 -6.80
C LYS A 14 1.80 -12.32 -7.71
N ALA A 15 0.97 -11.31 -8.00
CA ALA A 15 1.37 -10.16 -8.80
C ALA A 15 2.51 -9.35 -8.16
N VAL A 16 2.51 -9.21 -6.82
CA VAL A 16 3.63 -8.60 -6.07
C VAL A 16 4.89 -9.45 -6.16
N ASN A 17 4.76 -10.78 -6.09
CA ASN A 17 5.91 -11.68 -6.22
C ASN A 17 6.57 -11.60 -7.62
N CYS A 18 5.79 -11.37 -8.68
CA CYS A 18 6.31 -11.13 -10.03
C CYS A 18 7.16 -9.84 -10.17
N LEU A 19 7.15 -8.95 -9.17
CA LEU A 19 8.02 -7.78 -9.13
C LEU A 19 9.36 -8.05 -8.42
N GLN A 20 9.53 -9.22 -7.80
CA GLN A 20 10.73 -9.59 -7.06
C GLN A 20 11.81 -10.14 -8.01
N PRO A 21 13.08 -9.70 -7.90
CA PRO A 21 14.19 -10.16 -8.75
C PRO A 21 14.41 -11.67 -8.71
N GLN A 22 14.13 -12.28 -7.56
CA GLN A 22 14.33 -13.71 -7.33
C GLN A 22 13.20 -14.57 -7.91
N SER A 23 12.13 -13.95 -8.41
CA SER A 23 11.02 -14.69 -9.00
C SER A 23 11.36 -15.11 -10.44
N PRO A 24 11.06 -16.36 -10.84
CA PRO A 24 11.26 -16.82 -12.22
C PRO A 24 10.32 -16.11 -13.23
N SER A 25 9.28 -15.45 -12.72
CA SER A 25 8.23 -14.74 -13.47
C SER A 25 8.38 -13.21 -13.36
N LEU A 26 9.62 -12.71 -13.43
CA LEU A 26 9.91 -11.29 -13.29
C LEU A 26 9.25 -10.49 -14.42
N LEU A 27 8.40 -9.54 -14.02
CA LEU A 27 7.68 -8.61 -14.90
C LEU A 27 6.80 -9.29 -15.95
N ASP A 28 6.16 -10.42 -15.61
CA ASP A 28 5.23 -11.08 -16.53
C ASP A 28 3.90 -10.28 -16.66
N PRO A 29 3.52 -9.88 -17.89
CA PRO A 29 2.38 -8.97 -18.10
C PRO A 29 1.03 -9.59 -17.68
N ASP A 30 0.86 -10.90 -17.85
CA ASP A 30 -0.39 -11.60 -17.52
C ASP A 30 -0.65 -11.63 -16.01
N MET A 31 0.41 -11.83 -15.22
CA MET A 31 0.38 -11.92 -13.77
C MET A 31 0.27 -10.54 -13.09
N LEU A 32 0.59 -9.47 -13.81
CA LEU A 32 0.52 -8.09 -13.33
C LEU A 32 -0.86 -7.45 -13.50
N SER A 33 -1.79 -8.12 -14.18
CA SER A 33 -3.15 -7.63 -14.40
C SER A 33 -3.91 -7.22 -13.13
N PRO A 34 -3.76 -7.86 -11.95
CA PRO A 34 -4.42 -7.42 -10.72
C PRO A 34 -3.87 -6.07 -10.22
N LEU A 35 -2.55 -5.88 -10.26
CA LEU A 35 -1.89 -4.62 -9.86
C LEU A 35 -2.15 -3.49 -10.85
N GLN A 36 -2.27 -3.81 -12.13
CA GLN A 36 -2.65 -2.86 -13.17
C GLN A 36 -4.05 -2.28 -12.93
N LYS A 37 -5.03 -3.16 -12.62
CA LYS A 37 -6.40 -2.74 -12.27
C LYS A 37 -6.42 -1.85 -11.03
N MET A 38 -5.62 -2.17 -10.02
CA MET A 38 -5.54 -1.35 -8.79
C MET A 38 -4.91 0.02 -9.01
N THR A 39 -3.92 0.12 -9.88
CA THR A 39 -3.18 1.38 -10.13
C THR A 39 -3.81 2.27 -11.20
N GLY A 40 -4.82 1.76 -11.92
CA GLY A 40 -5.45 2.47 -13.04
C GLY A 40 -4.49 2.68 -14.22
N SER A 41 -3.53 1.78 -14.39
CA SER A 41 -2.47 1.89 -15.41
C SER A 41 -2.96 1.44 -16.79
N ASP A 42 -2.56 2.18 -17.82
CA ASP A 42 -2.90 1.92 -19.22
C ASP A 42 -2.15 0.67 -19.75
N SER A 43 -2.88 -0.30 -20.30
CA SER A 43 -2.36 -1.63 -20.64
C SER A 43 -1.26 -1.61 -21.69
N ASP A 44 -1.45 -0.76 -22.70
CA ASP A 44 -0.53 -0.70 -23.85
C ASP A 44 0.77 0.00 -23.47
N LYS A 45 0.68 1.05 -22.64
CA LYS A 45 1.87 1.76 -22.13
C LYS A 45 2.67 0.88 -21.16
N LEU A 46 1.97 0.16 -20.29
CA LEU A 46 2.61 -0.72 -19.32
C LEU A 46 3.37 -1.88 -19.99
N SER A 47 2.81 -2.51 -21.01
CA SER A 47 3.49 -3.60 -21.74
C SER A 47 4.80 -3.15 -22.39
N ASN A 48 4.82 -1.94 -22.96
CA ASN A 48 6.02 -1.35 -23.53
C ASN A 48 7.05 -0.98 -22.46
N GLU A 49 6.62 -0.36 -21.35
CA GLU A 49 7.50 -0.06 -20.21
C GLU A 49 8.12 -1.33 -19.61
N ILE A 50 7.31 -2.39 -19.43
CA ILE A 50 7.76 -3.71 -18.94
C ILE A 50 8.83 -4.29 -19.85
N ARG A 51 8.62 -4.27 -21.17
CA ARG A 51 9.57 -4.83 -22.14
C ARG A 51 10.92 -4.11 -22.07
N VAL A 52 10.90 -2.78 -22.02
CA VAL A 52 12.13 -1.96 -21.94
C VAL A 52 12.81 -2.14 -20.59
N ALA A 53 12.05 -2.14 -19.49
CA ALA A 53 12.56 -2.35 -18.14
C ALA A 53 13.19 -3.74 -18.00
N LYS A 54 12.59 -4.80 -18.56
CA LYS A 54 13.14 -6.15 -18.55
C LYS A 54 14.48 -6.23 -19.28
N ILE A 55 14.58 -5.64 -20.47
CA ILE A 55 15.85 -5.59 -21.23
C ILE A 55 16.92 -4.81 -20.47
N MET A 56 16.54 -3.68 -19.84
CA MET A 56 17.45 -2.86 -19.06
C MET A 56 17.98 -3.62 -17.84
N LEU A 57 17.05 -4.21 -17.08
CA LEU A 57 17.37 -5.04 -15.93
C LEU A 57 18.24 -6.23 -16.33
N GLU A 58 17.91 -6.99 -17.38
CA GLU A 58 18.72 -8.13 -17.85
C GLU A 58 20.14 -7.73 -18.27
N LYS A 59 20.31 -6.56 -18.90
CA LYS A 59 21.63 -6.02 -19.25
C LYS A 59 22.44 -5.66 -18.02
N ASP A 60 21.80 -5.09 -17.01
CA ASP A 60 22.46 -4.67 -15.79
C ASP A 60 22.70 -5.87 -14.85
N PHE A 61 21.82 -6.89 -14.85
CA PHE A 61 21.99 -8.17 -14.18
C PHE A 61 23.20 -8.94 -14.74
N LYS A 62 23.36 -9.01 -16.08
CA LYS A 62 24.46 -9.73 -16.74
C LYS A 62 25.82 -9.02 -16.68
N LYS A 63 25.85 -7.69 -16.53
CA LYS A 63 27.12 -6.96 -16.36
C LYS A 63 27.80 -7.21 -15.01
N THR A 64 27.07 -7.78 -14.04
CA THR A 64 27.55 -8.04 -12.67
C THR A 64 28.18 -9.42 -12.46
N ASP A 65 28.33 -10.24 -13.51
CA ASP A 65 29.04 -11.54 -13.41
C ASP A 65 30.57 -11.38 -13.24
N ASP A 66 31.10 -10.17 -13.37
CA ASP A 66 32.49 -9.85 -13.04
C ASP A 66 32.52 -9.04 -11.71
N ASP A 67 32.73 -9.76 -10.61
CA ASP A 67 33.27 -9.31 -9.32
C ASP A 67 32.37 -8.67 -8.23
N ASN A 68 31.02 -8.68 -8.27
CA ASN A 68 30.20 -8.41 -7.06
C ASN A 68 28.70 -8.77 -7.23
N SER A 69 28.34 -10.00 -6.92
CA SER A 69 27.03 -10.63 -7.17
C SER A 69 25.90 -10.29 -6.18
N GLU A 70 25.97 -9.19 -5.43
CA GLU A 70 25.01 -8.88 -4.34
C GLU A 70 24.09 -7.67 -4.58
N LYS A 71 23.96 -7.14 -5.80
CA LYS A 71 23.40 -5.79 -5.96
C LYS A 71 21.87 -5.65 -6.07
N PHE A 72 21.08 -6.72 -6.19
CA PHE A 72 19.61 -6.62 -6.19
C PHE A 72 18.93 -7.79 -5.48
N VAL A 73 19.17 -7.94 -4.17
CA VAL A 73 18.58 -9.00 -3.34
C VAL A 73 17.11 -8.71 -3.00
N ASP A 74 16.72 -7.44 -2.94
CA ASP A 74 15.43 -7.01 -2.39
C ASP A 74 14.66 -6.05 -3.31
N LEU A 75 13.33 -6.04 -3.17
CA LEU A 75 12.40 -5.19 -3.93
C LEU A 75 12.73 -3.71 -3.77
N SER A 76 13.24 -3.32 -2.60
CA SER A 76 13.68 -1.97 -2.27
C SER A 76 14.85 -1.48 -3.14
N THR A 77 15.78 -2.38 -3.47
CA THR A 77 16.96 -2.02 -4.27
C THR A 77 16.59 -1.80 -5.73
N ILE A 78 15.70 -2.65 -6.28
CA ILE A 78 15.12 -2.44 -7.62
C ILE A 78 14.30 -1.16 -7.66
N PHE A 79 13.50 -0.91 -6.62
CA PHE A 79 12.72 0.31 -6.54
C PHE A 79 13.62 1.55 -6.57
N THR A 80 14.70 1.55 -5.79
CA THR A 80 15.66 2.67 -5.76
C THR A 80 16.33 2.88 -7.12
N TYR A 81 16.65 1.79 -7.83
CA TYR A 81 17.21 1.85 -9.18
C TYR A 81 16.22 2.43 -10.20
N LEU A 82 15.00 1.90 -10.23
CA LEU A 82 13.93 2.36 -11.13
C LEU A 82 13.45 3.78 -10.78
N HIS A 83 13.58 4.19 -9.51
CA HIS A 83 13.28 5.56 -9.10
C HIS A 83 14.15 6.60 -9.82
N GLY A 84 15.41 6.26 -10.14
CA GLY A 84 16.28 7.11 -10.98
C GLY A 84 15.71 7.34 -12.39
N TYR A 85 14.86 6.44 -12.88
CA TYR A 85 14.23 6.48 -14.20
C TYR A 85 12.72 6.71 -14.13
N LYS A 86 12.23 7.35 -13.06
CA LYS A 86 10.80 7.60 -12.81
C LYS A 86 10.06 8.25 -13.99
N ASN A 87 10.74 9.12 -14.75
CA ASN A 87 10.16 9.78 -15.92
C ASN A 87 10.04 8.86 -17.14
N ALA A 88 10.88 7.84 -17.24
CA ALA A 88 10.87 6.85 -18.33
C ALA A 88 9.86 5.72 -18.08
N PHE A 89 9.59 5.39 -16.81
CA PHE A 89 8.70 4.29 -16.43
C PHE A 89 7.61 4.71 -15.41
N PRO A 90 6.72 5.64 -15.77
CA PRO A 90 5.72 6.18 -14.84
C PRO A 90 4.68 5.14 -14.39
N GLN A 91 4.26 4.21 -15.26
CA GLN A 91 3.27 3.18 -14.89
C GLN A 91 3.90 2.10 -14.02
N LEU A 92 5.09 1.64 -14.43
CA LEU A 92 5.82 0.63 -13.67
C LEU A 92 6.21 1.14 -12.27
N HIS A 93 6.66 2.39 -12.17
CA HIS A 93 6.95 3.03 -10.88
C HIS A 93 5.73 3.06 -9.96
N ARG A 94 4.54 3.40 -10.48
CA ARG A 94 3.29 3.37 -9.68
C ARG A 94 2.98 1.98 -9.16
N MET A 95 3.24 0.94 -9.95
CA MET A 95 3.04 -0.45 -9.52
C MET A 95 4.01 -0.87 -8.42
N PHE A 96 5.28 -0.51 -8.52
CA PHE A 96 6.25 -0.76 -7.44
C PHE A 96 5.91 0.00 -6.15
N VAL A 97 5.44 1.24 -6.25
CA VAL A 97 4.96 1.97 -5.06
C VAL A 97 3.74 1.28 -4.45
N ALA A 98 2.79 0.88 -5.29
CA ALA A 98 1.60 0.18 -4.81
C ALA A 98 1.95 -1.15 -4.12
N SER A 99 2.86 -1.94 -4.68
CA SER A 99 3.28 -3.21 -4.08
C SER A 99 3.93 -3.03 -2.71
N LEU A 100 4.81 -2.02 -2.56
CA LEU A 100 5.43 -1.67 -1.28
C LEU A 100 4.40 -1.19 -0.24
N VAL A 101 3.43 -0.39 -0.66
CA VAL A 101 2.45 0.22 0.25
C VAL A 101 1.34 -0.75 0.66
N ILE A 102 0.97 -1.73 -0.17
CA ILE A 102 -0.11 -2.70 0.13
C ILE A 102 0.14 -3.42 1.46
N GLY A 103 1.37 -3.93 1.68
CA GLY A 103 1.72 -4.65 2.91
C GLY A 103 1.68 -3.76 4.14
N ILE A 104 2.24 -2.55 4.04
CA ILE A 104 2.29 -1.57 5.14
C ILE A 104 0.89 -1.08 5.49
N SER A 105 0.05 -0.79 4.48
CA SER A 105 -1.32 -0.35 4.66
C SER A 105 -2.16 -1.42 5.34
N ALA A 106 -2.03 -2.68 4.92
CA ALA A 106 -2.77 -3.79 5.55
C ALA A 106 -2.39 -3.94 7.03
N ALA A 107 -1.08 -3.97 7.35
CA ALA A 107 -0.61 -4.07 8.73
C ALA A 107 -1.05 -2.88 9.60
N SER A 108 -1.00 -1.66 9.04
CA SER A 108 -1.45 -0.44 9.72
C SER A 108 -2.96 -0.46 9.99
N CYS A 109 -3.76 -0.89 9.01
CA CYS A 109 -5.21 -1.07 9.18
C CYS A 109 -5.51 -2.14 10.25
N GLU A 110 -4.79 -3.26 10.27
CA GLU A 110 -4.98 -4.32 11.25
C GLU A 110 -4.62 -3.88 12.68
N SER A 111 -3.53 -3.14 12.84
CA SER A 111 -3.17 -2.51 14.12
C SER A 111 -4.27 -1.54 14.59
N SER A 112 -4.79 -0.73 13.67
CA SER A 112 -5.91 0.19 13.92
C SER A 112 -7.20 -0.54 14.28
N PHE A 113 -7.51 -1.67 13.61
CA PHE A 113 -8.69 -2.48 13.94
C PHE A 113 -8.52 -3.24 15.26
N SER A 114 -7.32 -3.70 15.59
CA SER A 114 -7.02 -4.39 16.85
C SER A 114 -7.19 -3.45 18.04
N THR A 115 -6.64 -2.23 17.95
CA THR A 115 -6.86 -1.18 18.95
C THR A 115 -8.34 -0.79 19.03
N LEU A 116 -9.03 -0.68 17.90
CA LEU A 116 -10.45 -0.38 17.86
C LEU A 116 -11.31 -1.52 18.45
N SER A 117 -10.91 -2.78 18.29
CA SER A 117 -11.58 -3.94 18.89
C SER A 117 -11.58 -3.86 20.42
N ARG A 118 -10.49 -3.37 21.02
CA ARG A 118 -10.43 -3.09 22.47
C ARG A 118 -11.37 -1.96 22.90
N VAL A 119 -11.69 -1.03 22.02
CA VAL A 119 -12.68 0.04 22.26
C VAL A 119 -14.11 -0.47 22.04
N LEU A 120 -14.31 -1.37 21.06
CA LEU A 120 -15.63 -1.81 20.62
C LEU A 120 -16.21 -2.99 21.40
N THR A 121 -15.37 -3.88 21.94
CA THR A 121 -15.79 -5.19 22.47
C THR A 121 -16.00 -5.21 24.00
N PRO A 122 -15.03 -4.78 24.83
CA PRO A 122 -15.18 -4.85 26.29
C PRO A 122 -15.98 -3.68 26.92
N PHE A 123 -16.03 -2.50 26.27
CA PHE A 123 -16.72 -1.30 26.81
C PHE A 123 -17.99 -0.94 26.03
N ARG A 124 -18.79 -1.94 25.63
CA ARG A 124 -20.04 -1.75 24.87
C ARG A 124 -21.13 -1.09 25.72
N ARG A 125 -20.94 0.18 26.11
CA ARG A 125 -22.05 1.10 26.38
C ARG A 125 -22.44 1.79 25.07
N THR A 126 -23.74 1.85 24.85
CA THR A 126 -24.46 2.18 23.61
C THR A 126 -24.00 3.49 22.96
N THR A 127 -23.16 3.38 21.92
CA THR A 127 -22.82 4.49 21.02
C THR A 127 -23.07 4.08 19.57
N LEU A 128 -23.74 4.96 18.81
CA LEU A 128 -24.03 4.73 17.39
C LEU A 128 -22.75 4.51 16.58
N HIS A 129 -22.82 3.65 15.56
CA HIS A 129 -21.72 3.33 14.66
C HIS A 129 -21.10 4.59 14.01
N ARG A 130 -21.93 5.59 13.70
CA ARG A 130 -21.50 6.90 13.18
C ARG A 130 -20.56 7.64 14.15
N ARG A 131 -20.88 7.66 15.45
CA ARG A 131 -20.01 8.31 16.46
C ARG A 131 -18.69 7.57 16.61
N LYS A 132 -18.71 6.25 16.53
CA LYS A 132 -17.49 5.41 16.56
C LYS A 132 -16.57 5.71 15.37
N ARG A 133 -17.13 5.83 14.16
CA ARG A 133 -16.37 6.26 12.97
C ARG A 133 -15.69 7.61 13.18
N HIS A 134 -16.39 8.60 13.72
CA HIS A 134 -15.82 9.93 13.96
C HIS A 134 -14.67 9.90 14.99
N VAL A 135 -14.75 9.06 16.02
CA VAL A 135 -13.65 8.89 16.99
C VAL A 135 -12.42 8.28 16.34
N VAL A 136 -12.59 7.30 15.45
CA VAL A 136 -11.47 6.70 14.70
C VAL A 136 -10.78 7.72 13.81
N ILE A 137 -11.56 8.51 13.06
CA ILE A 137 -11.02 9.59 12.22
C ILE A 137 -10.24 10.59 13.08
N LEU A 138 -10.82 11.00 14.21
CA LEU A 138 -10.17 11.94 15.12
C LEU A 138 -8.85 11.40 15.72
N ALA A 139 -8.82 10.12 16.08
CA ALA A 139 -7.61 9.46 16.57
C ALA A 139 -6.52 9.40 15.50
N HIS A 140 -6.90 9.17 14.24
CA HIS A 140 -5.97 9.20 13.11
C HIS A 140 -5.44 10.62 12.85
N GLU A 141 -6.31 11.63 12.81
CA GLU A 141 -5.92 13.04 12.66
C GLU A 141 -4.99 13.53 13.78
N LYS A 142 -5.22 13.05 15.02
CA LYS A 142 -4.30 13.32 16.12
C LYS A 142 -2.90 12.75 15.85
N ALA A 143 -2.82 11.52 15.33
CA ALA A 143 -1.54 10.85 15.08
C ALA A 143 -0.81 11.41 13.85
N THR A 144 -1.54 11.76 12.79
CA THR A 144 -0.96 12.21 11.51
C THR A 144 -0.68 13.70 11.48
N THR A 145 -1.61 14.51 12.01
CA THR A 145 -1.59 15.97 11.87
C THR A 145 -1.18 16.67 13.17
N GLY A 146 -1.00 15.92 14.26
CA GLY A 146 -0.66 16.48 15.57
C GLY A 146 -1.80 17.33 16.16
N LEU A 147 -3.05 16.97 15.86
CA LEU A 147 -4.23 17.75 16.26
C LEU A 147 -4.26 18.00 17.78
N ASP A 148 -4.33 19.27 18.17
CA ASP A 148 -4.58 19.65 19.56
C ASP A 148 -6.00 19.28 19.96
N MET A 149 -6.09 18.26 20.81
CA MET A 149 -7.35 17.73 21.31
C MET A 149 -8.08 18.75 22.21
N ASP A 150 -7.35 19.59 22.94
CA ASP A 150 -7.95 20.55 23.85
C ASP A 150 -8.58 21.71 23.08
N GLY A 151 -7.87 22.27 22.09
CA GLY A 151 -8.40 23.24 21.15
C GLY A 151 -9.59 22.71 20.35
N PHE A 152 -9.51 21.45 19.90
CA PHE A 152 -10.63 20.80 19.21
C PHE A 152 -11.87 20.69 20.10
N VAL A 153 -11.72 20.22 21.35
CA VAL A 153 -12.83 20.10 22.30
C VAL A 153 -13.43 21.47 22.65
N ARG A 154 -12.60 22.51 22.81
CA ARG A 154 -13.06 23.89 23.04
C ARG A 154 -13.89 24.41 21.86
N THR A 155 -13.42 24.21 20.64
CA THR A 155 -14.13 24.60 19.41
C THR A 155 -15.44 23.80 19.25
N LEU A 156 -15.41 22.51 19.55
CA LEU A 156 -16.59 21.65 19.51
C LEU A 156 -17.62 22.05 20.58
N ALA A 157 -17.16 22.48 21.76
CA ALA A 157 -18.00 22.93 22.86
C ALA A 157 -18.69 24.29 22.58
N GLN A 158 -18.08 25.13 21.74
CA GLN A 158 -18.68 26.41 21.31
C GLN A 158 -19.86 26.22 20.34
N LYS A 159 -19.99 25.07 19.68
CA LYS A 159 -21.13 24.76 18.81
C LYS A 159 -22.32 24.28 19.66
N SER A 160 -23.45 24.98 19.57
CA SER A 160 -24.69 24.74 20.32
C SER A 160 -25.08 23.26 20.36
N ARG A 161 -25.02 22.66 21.55
CA ARG A 161 -25.62 21.34 21.84
C ARG A 161 -27.11 21.53 22.12
N ARG A 162 -27.91 21.78 21.07
CA ARG A 162 -29.32 21.41 21.15
C ARG A 162 -29.35 19.88 21.16
N LEU A 163 -29.40 19.31 22.36
CA LEU A 163 -29.93 17.96 22.55
C LEU A 163 -31.35 18.01 21.99
N MET A 164 -31.53 17.59 20.73
CA MET A 164 -32.84 17.19 20.26
C MET A 164 -33.17 15.91 21.01
N LEU A 165 -33.89 16.10 22.13
CA LEU A 165 -34.68 15.07 22.80
C LEU A 165 -35.80 14.63 21.87
#